data_AF-A0A961QUZ7-F1
#
_entry.id   AF-A0A961QUZ7-F1
#
_cell.length_a   1.000
_cell.length_b   1.000
_cell.length_c   1.000
_cell.angle_alpha   90.00
_cell.angle_beta   90.00
_cell.angle_gamma   90.00
#
_symmetry.space_group_name_H-M   'P 1'
#
loop_
_entity.id
_entity.type
_entity.pdbx_description
1 polymer ?
#
loop_
_entity_poly.entity_id
_entity_poly.type
_entity_poly.pdbx_seq_one_letter_code
_entity_poly.pdbx_strand_id
1 'polypeptide(L)' 'MGVTNALQTGANTAGADREVATQALNSELQDKGFLLTTTADIINWARNGSLHWMTFGLACCAVEMMHTSMPR' A
#
# COMPACT_ATOMS: atom_id res chain seq x y z
N MET A 1 -54.10 -23.27 16.13
CA MET A 1 -54.28 -21.93 16.75
C MET A 1 -53.60 -21.97 18.11
N GLY A 2 -52.57 -21.21 18.46
CA GLY A 2 -51.76 -20.24 17.74
C GLY A 2 -50.44 -20.06 18.49
N VAL A 3 -49.37 -19.80 17.75
CA VAL A 3 -48.13 -19.19 18.25
C VAL A 3 -47.72 -18.14 17.21
N THR A 4 -48.27 -16.95 17.35
CA THR A 4 -47.74 -15.73 16.75
C THR A 4 -47.08 -14.89 17.84
N ASN A 5 -45.95 -14.28 17.48
CA ASN A 5 -45.17 -13.28 18.22
C ASN A 5 -44.20 -13.73 19.31
N ALA A 6 -42.95 -13.97 18.90
CA ALA A 6 -41.79 -13.32 19.49
C ALA A 6 -40.72 -13.07 18.41
N LEU A 7 -41.07 -12.24 17.41
CA LEU A 7 -40.07 -11.48 16.68
C LEU A 7 -39.57 -10.39 17.65
N GLN A 8 -38.72 -10.80 18.60
CA GLN A 8 -37.97 -9.91 19.48
C GLN A 8 -36.51 -9.84 19.01
N THR A 9 -36.32 -9.79 17.70
CA THR A 9 -35.16 -9.19 17.05
C THR A 9 -35.53 -7.76 16.67
N GLY A 10 -35.72 -6.93 17.69
CA GLY A 10 -35.94 -5.50 17.56
C GLY A 10 -35.42 -4.78 18.79
N ALA A 11 -34.43 -3.91 18.60
CA ALA A 11 -34.04 -2.83 19.50
C ALA A 11 -33.20 -3.15 20.76
N ASN A 12 -32.21 -4.04 20.67
CA ASN A 12 -30.99 -3.84 21.46
C ASN A 12 -30.08 -2.90 20.65
N THR A 13 -30.15 -1.60 20.92
CA THR A 13 -29.14 -0.62 20.51
C THR A 13 -27.83 -0.93 21.25
N ALA A 14 -27.15 -2.00 20.84
CA ALA A 14 -25.72 -2.15 21.06
C ALA A 14 -25.05 -1.08 20.18
N GLY A 15 -24.26 -0.21 20.80
CA GLY A 15 -23.65 0.93 20.13
C GLY A 15 -22.90 0.50 18.87
N ALA A 16 -22.95 1.37 17.84
CA ALA A 16 -22.18 1.31 16.60
C ALA A 16 -21.59 -0.06 16.27
N ASP A 17 -22.19 -0.73 15.28
CA ASP A 17 -21.75 -1.98 14.65
C ASP A 17 -20.34 -1.85 14.02
N ARG A 18 -19.32 -1.63 14.87
CA ARG A 18 -17.94 -1.32 14.51
C ARG A 18 -17.29 -2.53 13.87
N GLU A 19 -17.74 -3.72 14.18
CA GLU A 19 -17.22 -4.97 13.67
C GLU A 19 -17.58 -5.13 12.18
N VAL A 20 -18.84 -4.90 11.78
CA VAL A 20 -19.23 -4.90 10.35
C VAL A 20 -18.66 -3.70 9.60
N ALA A 21 -18.59 -2.52 10.22
CA ALA A 21 -17.95 -1.36 9.60
C ALA A 21 -16.44 -1.61 9.36
N THR A 22 -15.74 -2.22 10.32
CA THR A 22 -14.32 -2.58 10.19
C THR A 22 -14.11 -3.69 9.17
N GLN A 23 -15.04 -4.66 9.09
CA GLN A 23 -14.98 -5.72 8.09
C GLN A 23 -15.22 -5.20 6.66
N ALA A 24 -16.19 -4.29 6.49
CA ALA A 24 -16.43 -3.62 5.21
C ALA A 24 -15.23 -2.76 4.77
N LEU A 25 -14.62 -2.01 5.71
CA LEU A 25 -13.41 -1.23 5.45
C LEU A 25 -12.22 -2.13 5.08
N ASN A 26 -12.03 -3.27 5.76
CA ASN A 26 -10.96 -4.22 5.43
C ASN A 26 -11.13 -4.83 4.04
N SER A 27 -12.35 -5.18 3.62
CA SER A 27 -12.58 -5.68 2.25
C SER A 27 -12.28 -4.63 1.18
N GLU A 28 -12.72 -3.38 1.39
CA GLU A 28 -12.40 -2.26 0.50
C GLU A 28 -10.89 -1.96 0.44
N LEU A 29 -10.19 -2.05 1.57
CA LEU A 29 -8.73 -1.87 1.66
C LEU A 29 -7.96 -3.02 1.02
N GLN A 30 -8.48 -4.25 1.03
CA GLN A 30 -7.84 -5.38 0.37
C GLN A 30 -7.93 -5.25 -1.16
N ASP A 31 -9.09 -4.89 -1.68
CA ASP A 31 -9.29 -4.68 -3.12
C ASP A 31 -8.43 -3.51 -3.66
N LYS A 32 -8.38 -2.39 -2.93
CA LYS A 32 -7.56 -1.23 -3.31
C LYS A 32 -6.09 -1.44 -2.99
N GLY A 33 -5.77 -2.16 -1.92
CA GLY A 33 -4.43 -2.43 -1.44
C GLY A 33 -3.60 -3.19 -2.46
N PHE A 34 -4.16 -4.24 -3.09
CA PHE A 34 -3.46 -5.01 -4.12
C PHE A 34 -3.05 -4.16 -5.35
N LEU A 35 -3.90 -3.23 -5.78
CA LEU A 35 -3.59 -2.31 -6.88
C LEU A 35 -2.52 -1.29 -6.49
N LEU A 36 -2.62 -0.74 -5.28
CA LEU A 36 -1.67 0.26 -4.78
C LEU A 36 -0.30 -0.34 -4.50
N THR A 37 -0.22 -1.56 -3.95
CA THR A 37 1.07 -2.24 -3.70
C THR A 37 1.79 -2.55 -5.00
N THR A 38 1.08 -3.14 -5.97
CA THR A 38 1.67 -3.49 -7.28
C THR A 38 2.17 -2.24 -8.01
N THR A 39 1.41 -1.13 -7.93
CA THR A 39 1.82 0.14 -8.54
C THR A 39 3.04 0.73 -7.83
N ALA A 40 3.11 0.66 -6.50
CA ALA A 40 4.26 1.12 -5.74
C ALA A 40 5.53 0.33 -6.08
N ASP A 41 5.43 -0.99 -6.27
CA ASP A 41 6.56 -1.83 -6.64
C ASP A 41 7.13 -1.46 -8.02
N ILE A 42 6.25 -1.20 -9.00
CA ILE A 42 6.66 -0.75 -10.35
C ILE A 42 7.34 0.63 -10.29
N ILE A 43 6.81 1.56 -9.50
CA ILE A 43 7.40 2.90 -9.34
C ILE A 43 8.79 2.80 -8.71
N ASN A 44 8.96 1.97 -7.69
CA ASN A 44 10.25 1.76 -7.04
C ASN A 44 11.27 1.10 -7.97
N TRP A 45 10.82 0.11 -8.76
CA TRP A 45 11.64 -0.48 -9.82
C TRP A 45 12.10 0.56 -10.83
N ALA A 46 11.19 1.43 -11.30
CA ALA A 46 11.51 2.48 -12.27
C ALA A 46 12.49 3.52 -11.72
N ARG A 47 12.36 3.92 -10.44
CA ARG A 47 13.29 4.88 -9.80
C ARG A 47 14.68 4.29 -9.63
N ASN A 48 14.77 3.02 -9.21
CA ASN A 48 16.05 2.34 -9.06
C ASN A 48 16.73 2.04 -10.43
N GLY A 49 15.94 1.84 -11.48
CA GLY A 49 16.44 1.63 -12.83
C GLY A 49 16.86 2.90 -13.59
N SER A 50 16.46 4.09 -13.13
CA SER A 50 16.68 5.38 -13.82
C SER A 50 17.40 6.40 -12.93
N LEU A 51 18.45 5.95 -12.24
CA LEU A 51 19.26 6.81 -11.40
C LEU A 51 20.07 7.78 -12.27
N HIS A 52 19.63 9.04 -12.36
CA HIS A 52 20.41 10.14 -12.90
C HIS A 52 21.30 10.71 -11.81
N TRP A 53 22.51 10.17 -11.69
CA TRP A 53 23.49 10.60 -10.70
C TRP A 53 24.04 11.98 -11.04
N MET A 54 23.93 12.92 -10.11
CA MET A 54 24.67 14.17 -10.15
C MET A 54 25.91 13.99 -9.27
N THR A 55 27.00 13.50 -9.86
CA THR A 55 28.23 13.17 -9.10
C THR A 55 28.98 14.45 -8.71
N PHE A 56 29.17 14.67 -7.41
CA PHE A 56 29.99 15.77 -6.90
C PHE A 56 31.42 15.26 -6.63
N GLY A 57 32.26 15.33 -7.66
CA GLY A 57 33.60 14.78 -7.66
C GLY A 57 34.65 15.70 -7.03
N LEU A 58 34.70 15.79 -5.71
CA LEU A 58 35.59 16.73 -5.00
C LEU A 58 37.07 16.31 -4.90
N ALA A 59 37.39 15.04 -5.11
CA ALA A 59 38.74 14.50 -4.91
C ALA A 59 39.00 13.30 -5.81
N CYS A 60 39.96 12.45 -5.46
CA CYS A 60 40.33 11.25 -6.21
C CYS A 60 39.16 10.29 -6.50
N CYS A 61 38.12 10.25 -5.67
CA CYS A 61 36.93 9.40 -5.92
C CYS A 61 36.19 9.80 -7.21
N ALA A 62 36.41 11.01 -7.73
CA ALA A 62 35.81 11.46 -8.99
C ALA A 62 36.30 10.64 -10.18
N VAL A 63 37.61 10.37 -10.28
CA VAL A 63 38.19 9.63 -11.42
C VAL A 63 37.87 8.15 -11.36
N GLU A 64 37.82 7.58 -10.15
CA GLU A 64 37.36 6.21 -9.95
C GLU A 64 35.89 6.04 -10.40
N MET A 65 35.01 6.98 -10.03
CA MET A 65 33.62 6.97 -10.49
C MET A 65 33.49 7.16 -12.01
N MET A 66 34.32 8.00 -12.65
CA MET A 66 34.32 8.13 -14.11
C MET A 66 34.61 6.78 -14.77
N HIS A 67 35.69 6.10 -14.37
CA HIS A 67 36.06 4.80 -14.95
C HIS A 67 35.01 3.70 -14.71
N THR A 68 34.23 3.74 -13.62
CA THR A 68 33.13 2.77 -13.41
C THR A 68 31.97 2.93 -14.39
N SER A 69 31.78 4.12 -14.95
CA SER A 69 30.73 4.42 -15.93
C SER A 69 31.18 4.28 -17.39
N MET A 70 32.49 4.11 -17.60
CA MET A 70 33.10 3.95 -18.91
C MET A 70 33.27 2.46 -19.24
N PRO A 71 33.28 2.07 -20.52
CA PRO A 71 33.76 0.75 -20.91
C PRO A 71 35.21 0.60 -20.43
N ARG A 72 35.51 -0.50 -19.74
CA ARG A 72 36.89 -0.82 -19.33
C ARG A 72 37.84 -0.94 -20.53
#